data_AF-A0A376VAH9-F1
#
_entry.id   AF-A0A376VAH9-F1
#
_cell.length_a   1.000
_cell.length_b   1.000
_cell.length_c   1.000
_cell.angle_alpha   90.00
_cell.angle_beta   90.00
_cell.angle_gamma   90.00
#
_symmetry.space_group_name_H-M   'P 1'
#
loop_
_entity.id
_entity.type
_entity.pdbx_description
1 polymer ?
#
loop_
_entity_poly.entity_id
_entity_poly.type
_entity_poly.pdbx_seq_one_letter_code
_entity_poly.pdbx_strand_id
1 'polypeptide(L)'
;MITLFHEFGHGLHHMLTRIETAGVSGISGVPWDAVELPSQFMENWCWEPEALAFISGHYETGEPLPKELLDKMLAAKNYQAALFILRQLEFGLFDFRLHAEFRPDQGAKILETLAEIKKLVAVVPSPSWGVSRTLSAIFSPVVMPQVTTATCGPTCWRQMPSRALRKRAFSTVKPDSRSSTTF
;
A
#
# COMPACT_ATOMS: atom_id res chain seq x y z
N MET A 1 11.00 -2.51 0.15
CA MET A 1 10.41 -3.15 1.35
C MET A 1 8.90 -2.96 1.41
N ILE A 2 8.40 -1.72 1.34
CA ILE A 2 6.95 -1.43 1.37
C ILE A 2 6.18 -2.24 0.30
N THR A 3 6.62 -2.21 -0.95
CA THR A 3 6.02 -3.00 -2.04
C THR A 3 6.00 -4.51 -1.77
N LEU A 4 7.05 -5.06 -1.14
CA LEU A 4 7.07 -6.49 -0.81
C LEU A 4 6.00 -6.84 0.22
N PHE A 5 5.84 -6.00 1.25
CA PHE A 5 4.82 -6.21 2.28
C PHE A 5 3.40 -5.97 1.73
N HIS A 6 3.25 -5.07 0.77
CA HIS A 6 2.01 -4.87 0.02
C HIS A 6 1.58 -6.17 -0.67
N GLU A 7 2.45 -6.73 -1.53
CA GLU A 7 2.15 -7.99 -2.23
C GLU A 7 1.99 -9.18 -1.28
N PHE A 8 2.78 -9.20 -0.20
CA PHE A 8 2.65 -10.23 0.81
C PHE A 8 1.30 -10.14 1.55
N GLY A 9 0.75 -8.94 1.76
CA GLY A 9 -0.59 -8.76 2.31
C GLY A 9 -1.68 -9.35 1.41
N HIS A 10 -1.57 -9.18 0.09
CA HIS A 10 -2.43 -9.88 -0.87
C HIS A 10 -2.28 -11.41 -0.76
N GLY A 11 -1.04 -11.89 -0.65
CA GLY A 11 -0.75 -13.30 -0.45
C GLY A 11 -1.39 -13.87 0.82
N LEU A 12 -1.30 -13.15 1.96
CA LEU A 12 -1.95 -13.55 3.21
C LEU A 12 -3.47 -13.56 3.10
N HIS A 13 -4.05 -12.54 2.46
CA HIS A 13 -5.49 -12.46 2.23
C HIS A 13 -6.00 -13.66 1.43
N HIS A 14 -5.24 -14.11 0.44
CA HIS A 14 -5.57 -15.30 -0.33
C HIS A 14 -5.35 -16.61 0.45
N MET A 15 -4.17 -16.78 1.07
CA MET A 15 -3.78 -18.04 1.73
C MET A 15 -4.57 -18.33 3.02
N LEU A 16 -4.99 -17.31 3.75
CA LEU A 16 -5.66 -17.47 5.05
C LEU A 16 -7.19 -17.47 4.95
N THR A 17 -7.75 -17.51 3.74
CA THR A 17 -9.20 -17.67 3.56
C THR A 17 -9.70 -18.95 4.22
N ARG A 18 -10.84 -18.85 4.91
CA ARG A 18 -11.56 -20.01 5.46
C ARG A 18 -12.83 -20.34 4.68
N ILE A 19 -13.08 -19.61 3.59
CA ILE A 19 -14.22 -19.82 2.71
C ILE A 19 -13.84 -20.91 1.72
N GLU A 20 -14.65 -21.98 1.68
CA GLU A 20 -14.41 -23.15 0.83
C GLU A 20 -14.95 -22.96 -0.60
N THR A 21 -15.88 -22.03 -0.79
CA THR A 21 -16.47 -21.74 -2.10
C THR A 21 -15.51 -20.92 -2.96
N ALA A 22 -14.94 -21.52 -4.00
CA ALA A 22 -13.93 -20.91 -4.88
C ALA A 22 -14.30 -19.52 -5.43
N GLY A 23 -15.56 -19.29 -5.77
CA GLY A 23 -16.03 -18.01 -6.33
C GLY A 23 -16.01 -16.84 -5.35
N VAL A 24 -15.87 -17.10 -4.05
CA VAL A 24 -15.83 -16.08 -2.98
C VAL A 24 -14.68 -16.32 -1.99
N SER A 25 -13.75 -17.22 -2.30
CA SER A 25 -12.60 -17.53 -1.45
C SER A 25 -11.43 -16.60 -1.76
N GLY A 26 -10.69 -16.18 -0.72
CA GLY A 26 -9.54 -15.29 -0.87
C GLY A 26 -9.95 -13.94 -1.45
N ILE A 27 -9.24 -13.50 -2.49
CA ILE A 27 -9.48 -12.19 -3.13
C ILE A 27 -10.65 -12.19 -4.14
N SER A 28 -11.14 -13.36 -4.57
CA SER A 28 -12.08 -13.46 -5.71
C SER A 28 -13.50 -12.95 -5.41
N GLY A 29 -13.88 -12.89 -4.13
CA GLY A 29 -15.21 -12.42 -3.69
C GLY A 29 -15.22 -11.02 -3.10
N VAL A 30 -14.09 -10.32 -3.12
CA VAL A 30 -13.94 -9.04 -2.41
C VAL A 30 -14.17 -7.88 -3.37
N PRO A 31 -15.03 -6.89 -2.99
CA PRO A 31 -15.18 -5.66 -3.74
C PRO A 31 -13.83 -5.01 -4.04
N TRP A 32 -13.70 -4.47 -5.24
CA TRP A 32 -12.43 -4.00 -5.76
C TRP A 32 -11.88 -2.78 -4.99
N ASP A 33 -12.74 -2.03 -4.32
CA ASP A 33 -12.39 -0.94 -3.39
C ASP A 33 -11.89 -1.42 -2.02
N ALA A 34 -12.13 -2.68 -1.66
CA ALA A 34 -11.72 -3.29 -0.39
C ALA A 34 -10.52 -4.24 -0.53
N VAL A 35 -10.18 -4.67 -1.74
CA VAL A 35 -9.11 -5.67 -1.98
C VAL A 35 -7.72 -5.18 -1.57
N GLU A 36 -7.47 -3.87 -1.61
CA GLU A 36 -6.19 -3.26 -1.21
C GLU A 36 -6.05 -3.02 0.30
N LEU A 37 -7.11 -3.27 1.07
CA LEU A 37 -7.07 -3.02 2.51
C LEU A 37 -6.03 -3.92 3.23
N PRO A 38 -5.93 -5.23 2.95
CA PRO A 38 -4.92 -6.08 3.57
C PRO A 38 -3.47 -5.79 3.12
N SER A 39 -3.27 -5.42 1.86
CA SER A 39 -1.96 -5.06 1.32
C SER A 39 -1.42 -3.78 1.97
N GLN A 40 -2.22 -2.70 1.96
CA GLN A 40 -1.85 -1.43 2.60
C GLN A 40 -1.75 -1.55 4.13
N PHE A 41 -2.53 -2.44 4.74
CA PHE A 41 -2.39 -2.73 6.16
C PHE A 41 -0.98 -3.24 6.47
N MET A 42 -0.45 -4.18 5.67
CA MET A 42 0.89 -4.74 5.87
C MET A 42 2.01 -3.72 5.67
N GLU A 43 1.81 -2.69 4.85
CA GLU A 43 2.78 -1.60 4.70
C GLU A 43 3.04 -0.83 6.01
N ASN A 44 2.03 -0.71 6.88
CA ASN A 44 2.20 -0.06 8.19
C ASN A 44 3.13 -0.85 9.11
N TRP A 45 3.23 -2.17 8.93
CA TRP A 45 4.13 -3.03 9.70
C TRP A 45 5.60 -2.73 9.41
N CYS A 46 5.93 -2.26 8.19
CA CYS A 46 7.28 -1.82 7.84
C CYS A 46 7.76 -0.60 8.63
N TRP A 47 6.90 0.05 9.40
CA TRP A 47 7.24 1.21 10.21
C TRP A 47 7.20 0.94 11.73
N GLU A 48 6.92 -0.31 12.14
CA GLU A 48 6.98 -0.70 13.55
C GLU A 48 8.43 -1.01 13.94
N PRO A 49 9.00 -0.39 15.00
CA PRO A 49 10.39 -0.58 15.40
C PRO A 49 10.77 -2.04 15.63
N GLU A 50 9.90 -2.82 16.26
CA GLU A 50 10.12 -4.24 16.55
C GLU A 50 10.18 -5.07 15.27
N ALA A 51 9.32 -4.75 14.29
CA ALA A 51 9.33 -5.42 13.00
C ALA A 51 10.57 -5.06 12.19
N LEU A 52 10.93 -3.76 12.16
CA LEU A 52 12.14 -3.28 11.49
C LEU A 52 13.40 -3.90 12.10
N ALA A 53 13.51 -3.98 13.42
CA ALA A 53 14.63 -4.63 14.08
C ALA A 53 14.74 -6.12 13.74
N PHE A 54 13.61 -6.80 13.50
CA PHE A 54 13.59 -8.21 13.10
C PHE A 54 14.02 -8.45 11.65
N ILE A 55 13.67 -7.53 10.74
CA ILE A 55 13.90 -7.67 9.29
C ILE A 55 15.10 -6.88 8.75
N SER A 56 15.76 -6.07 9.58
CA SER A 56 16.89 -5.22 9.19
C SER A 56 18.17 -5.61 9.90
N GLY A 57 19.27 -5.60 9.14
CA GLY A 57 20.63 -5.82 9.61
C GLY A 57 21.60 -5.57 8.47
N HIS A 58 22.84 -5.23 8.78
CA HIS A 58 23.86 -5.05 7.75
C HIS A 58 24.11 -6.37 7.01
N TYR A 59 24.14 -6.35 5.68
CA TYR A 59 24.19 -7.59 4.89
C TYR A 59 25.47 -8.41 5.12
N GLU A 60 26.59 -7.76 5.44
CA GLU A 60 27.87 -8.44 5.76
C GLU A 60 28.05 -8.75 7.25
N THR A 61 27.79 -7.79 8.13
CA THR A 61 28.14 -7.89 9.55
C THR A 61 26.99 -8.38 10.41
N GLY A 62 25.74 -8.34 9.90
CA GLY A 62 24.54 -8.69 10.66
C GLY A 62 24.14 -7.68 11.74
N GLU A 63 24.90 -6.60 11.91
CA GLU A 63 24.63 -5.58 12.93
C GLU A 63 23.26 -4.93 12.71
N PRO A 64 22.45 -4.74 13.77
CA PRO A 64 21.13 -4.15 13.65
C PRO A 64 21.21 -2.67 13.27
N LEU A 65 20.11 -2.13 12.74
CA LEU A 65 20.01 -0.71 12.41
C LEU A 65 20.19 0.15 13.69
N PRO A 66 21.15 1.10 13.73
CA PRO A 66 21.33 1.99 14.87
C PRO A 66 20.06 2.80 15.17
N LYS A 67 19.75 2.96 16.46
CA LYS A 67 18.51 3.62 16.91
C LYS A 67 18.41 5.05 16.41
N GLU A 68 19.51 5.78 16.38
CA GLU A 68 19.57 7.17 15.93
C GLU A 68 19.20 7.31 14.45
N LEU A 69 19.51 6.31 13.62
CA LEU A 69 19.12 6.27 12.21
C LEU A 69 17.66 5.89 12.06
N LEU A 70 17.18 4.91 12.84
CA LEU A 70 15.76 4.54 12.87
C LEU A 70 14.89 5.75 13.23
N ASP A 71 15.25 6.51 14.27
CA ASP A 71 14.50 7.68 14.71
C ASP A 71 14.44 8.76 13.61
N LYS A 72 15.55 8.97 12.87
CA LYS A 72 15.57 9.88 11.71
C LYS A 72 14.66 9.39 10.57
N MET A 73 14.65 8.08 10.28
CA MET A 73 13.76 7.50 9.27
C MET A 73 12.29 7.65 9.65
N LEU A 74 11.95 7.39 10.92
CA LEU A 74 10.58 7.55 11.42
C LEU A 74 10.12 9.01 11.38
N ALA A 75 11.00 9.96 11.69
CA ALA A 75 10.72 11.39 11.55
C ALA A 75 10.51 11.80 10.08
N ALA A 76 11.25 11.19 9.15
CA ALA A 76 11.16 11.47 7.73
C ALA A 76 10.03 10.73 7.01
N LYS A 77 9.30 9.81 7.66
CA LYS A 77 8.31 8.94 6.98
C LYS A 77 7.22 9.70 6.21
N ASN A 78 6.87 10.90 6.69
CA ASN A 78 5.81 11.73 6.11
C ASN A 78 6.37 12.83 5.19
N TYR A 79 7.66 12.82 4.91
CA TYR A 79 8.28 13.77 4.00
C TYR A 79 7.59 13.69 2.64
N GLN A 80 7.05 14.83 2.17
CA GLN A 80 6.30 14.94 0.91
C GLN A 80 5.03 14.06 0.78
N ALA A 81 4.46 13.57 1.89
CA ALA A 81 3.22 12.77 1.85
C ALA A 81 2.07 13.47 1.12
N ALA A 82 1.97 14.80 1.21
CA ALA A 82 0.96 15.59 0.49
C ALA A 82 1.13 15.53 -1.04
N LEU A 83 2.37 15.56 -1.55
CA LEU A 83 2.64 15.46 -2.99
C LEU A 83 2.28 14.07 -3.52
N PHE A 84 2.54 13.02 -2.72
CA PHE A 84 2.09 11.67 -3.03
C PHE A 84 0.56 11.58 -3.11
N ILE A 85 -0.17 12.13 -2.13
CA ILE A 85 -1.64 12.14 -2.13
C ILE A 85 -2.18 12.91 -3.34
N LEU A 86 -1.63 14.08 -3.67
CA LEU A 86 -2.04 14.87 -4.83
C LEU A 86 -1.85 14.08 -6.14
N ARG A 87 -0.80 13.27 -6.23
CA ARG A 87 -0.59 12.39 -7.40
C ARG A 87 -1.64 11.28 -7.48
N GLN A 88 -2.02 10.67 -6.35
CA GLN A 88 -3.10 9.68 -6.33
C GLN A 88 -4.46 10.32 -6.68
N LEU A 89 -4.73 11.54 -6.20
CA LEU A 89 -5.92 12.31 -6.57
C LEU A 89 -5.94 12.66 -8.06
N GLU A 90 -4.79 13.01 -8.66
CA GLU A 90 -4.69 13.23 -10.10
C GLU A 90 -5.15 12.00 -10.89
N PHE A 91 -4.69 10.81 -10.50
CA PHE A 91 -5.09 9.55 -11.16
C PHE A 91 -6.57 9.23 -10.94
N GLY A 92 -7.08 9.36 -9.72
CA GLY A 92 -8.48 9.08 -9.40
C GLY A 92 -9.46 10.02 -10.11
N LEU A 93 -9.17 11.33 -10.10
CA LEU A 93 -9.97 12.32 -10.82
C LEU A 93 -9.91 12.09 -12.33
N PHE A 94 -8.75 11.71 -12.85
CA PHE A 94 -8.60 11.41 -14.28
C PHE A 94 -9.43 10.22 -14.70
N ASP A 95 -9.38 9.13 -13.92
CA ASP A 95 -10.17 7.94 -14.19
C ASP A 95 -11.67 8.21 -14.08
N PHE A 96 -12.12 8.92 -13.03
CA PHE A 96 -13.53 9.28 -12.86
C PHE A 96 -14.05 10.14 -14.00
N ARG A 97 -13.34 11.21 -14.38
CA ARG A 97 -13.81 12.11 -15.45
C ARG A 97 -13.82 11.40 -16.79
N LEU A 98 -12.82 10.56 -17.07
CA LEU A 98 -12.78 9.80 -18.32
C LEU A 98 -13.96 8.84 -18.45
N HIS A 99 -14.40 8.18 -17.38
CA HIS A 99 -15.53 7.24 -17.42
C HIS A 99 -16.90 7.90 -17.26
N ALA A 100 -17.01 9.00 -16.52
CA ALA A 100 -18.28 9.68 -16.25
C ALA A 100 -18.67 10.69 -17.34
N GLU A 101 -17.71 11.36 -17.97
CA GLU A 101 -17.94 12.43 -18.95
C GLU A 101 -17.74 11.97 -20.41
N PHE A 102 -17.52 10.67 -20.64
CA PHE A 102 -17.26 10.14 -21.99
C PHE A 102 -18.46 10.33 -22.92
N ARG A 103 -18.21 10.90 -24.10
CA ARG A 103 -19.20 11.06 -25.16
C ARG A 103 -18.67 10.48 -26.48
N PRO A 104 -19.31 9.44 -27.04
CA PRO A 104 -18.82 8.78 -28.26
C PRO A 104 -18.67 9.71 -29.47
N ASP A 105 -19.53 10.74 -29.57
CA ASP A 105 -19.54 11.75 -30.63
C ASP A 105 -18.36 12.74 -30.56
N GLN A 106 -17.72 12.88 -29.40
CA GLN A 106 -16.64 13.86 -29.18
C GLN A 106 -15.27 13.20 -28.99
N GLY A 107 -15.21 11.87 -28.98
CA GLY A 107 -14.02 11.11 -28.62
C GLY A 107 -13.64 11.25 -27.13
N ALA A 108 -12.53 10.62 -26.75
CA ALA A 108 -12.15 10.47 -25.34
C ALA A 108 -11.48 11.70 -24.69
N LYS A 109 -11.10 12.73 -25.46
CA LYS A 109 -10.48 14.00 -24.98
C LYS A 109 -9.38 13.84 -23.91
N ILE A 110 -8.61 12.76 -24.00
CA ILE A 110 -7.65 12.29 -22.97
C ILE A 110 -6.69 13.39 -22.50
N LEU A 111 -6.04 14.09 -23.43
CA LEU A 111 -5.03 15.11 -23.11
C LEU A 111 -5.64 16.37 -22.49
N GLU A 112 -6.84 16.74 -22.94
CA GLU A 112 -7.57 17.92 -22.45
C GLU A 112 -8.01 17.69 -21.01
N THR A 113 -8.66 16.54 -20.73
CA THR A 113 -9.08 16.14 -19.39
C THR A 113 -7.90 16.08 -18.42
N LEU A 114 -6.77 15.51 -18.85
CA LEU A 114 -5.54 15.47 -18.02
C LEU A 114 -5.00 16.88 -17.73
N ALA A 115 -4.98 17.76 -18.73
CA ALA A 115 -4.51 19.13 -18.56
C ALA A 115 -5.40 19.93 -17.60
N GLU A 116 -6.72 19.74 -17.66
CA GLU A 116 -7.67 20.35 -16.73
C GLU A 116 -7.46 19.87 -15.29
N ILE A 117 -7.32 18.56 -15.07
CA ILE A 117 -7.10 18.01 -13.72
C ILE A 117 -5.77 18.49 -13.15
N LYS A 118 -4.70 18.50 -13.96
CA LYS A 118 -3.40 19.02 -13.52
C LYS A 118 -3.48 20.48 -13.08
N LYS A 119 -4.32 21.32 -13.69
CA LYS A 119 -4.54 22.70 -13.22
C LYS A 119 -5.17 22.77 -11.83
N LEU A 120 -5.92 21.75 -11.43
CA LEU A 120 -6.60 21.69 -10.13
C LEU A 120 -5.69 21.13 -9.01
N VAL A 121 -4.89 20.10 -9.31
CA VAL A 121 -4.16 19.35 -8.27
C VAL A 121 -2.63 19.43 -8.35
N ALA A 122 -2.05 19.79 -9.49
CA ALA A 122 -0.60 19.81 -9.64
C ALA A 122 0.00 21.12 -9.11
N VAL A 123 0.84 21.00 -8.08
CA VAL A 123 1.58 22.13 -7.50
C VAL A 123 2.72 22.59 -8.41
N VAL A 124 3.31 21.66 -9.18
CA VAL A 124 4.42 21.93 -10.10
C VAL A 124 3.93 21.76 -11.53
N PRO A 125 4.15 22.75 -12.42
CA PRO A 125 3.74 22.65 -13.81
C PRO A 125 4.48 21.50 -14.51
N SER A 126 3.73 20.66 -15.23
CA SER A 126 4.30 19.60 -16.06
C SER A 126 4.85 20.16 -17.37
N PRO A 127 5.97 19.61 -17.90
CA PRO A 127 6.44 19.95 -19.24
C PRO A 127 5.43 19.58 -20.33
N SER A 128 5.35 20.38 -21.39
CA SER A 128 4.43 20.15 -22.52
C SER A 128 4.67 18.84 -23.28
N TRP A 129 5.89 18.31 -23.20
CA TRP A 129 6.29 17.03 -23.80
C TRP A 129 6.22 15.84 -22.82
N GLY A 130 5.89 16.10 -21.55
CA GLY A 130 5.86 15.15 -20.45
C GLY A 130 4.55 14.35 -20.34
N VAL A 131 4.48 13.29 -21.17
CA VAL A 131 3.73 12.03 -21.03
C VAL A 131 2.19 12.06 -20.93
N SER A 132 1.55 11.45 -21.94
CA SER A 132 0.24 10.77 -21.82
C SER A 132 0.21 9.38 -22.48
N ARG A 133 1.31 8.92 -23.11
CA ARG A 133 1.32 7.67 -23.90
C ARG A 133 1.68 6.40 -23.12
N THR A 134 2.14 6.52 -21.88
CA THR A 134 2.57 5.40 -21.03
C THR A 134 1.60 5.16 -19.87
N LEU A 135 0.30 5.41 -20.09
CA LEU A 135 -0.75 5.19 -19.09
C LEU A 135 -1.39 3.82 -19.26
N SER A 136 -0.58 2.76 -19.39
CA SER A 136 -1.06 1.39 -19.33
C SER A 136 -1.77 1.10 -17.99
N ALA A 137 -1.38 1.80 -16.92
CA ALA A 137 -1.98 1.66 -15.60
C ALA A 137 -3.44 2.16 -15.51
N ILE A 138 -3.85 3.17 -16.28
CA ILE A 138 -5.24 3.69 -16.20
C ILE A 138 -6.24 2.76 -16.89
N PHE A 139 -5.80 2.01 -17.90
CA PHE A 139 -6.60 0.94 -18.51
C PHE A 139 -6.40 -0.42 -17.82
N SER A 140 -5.60 -0.46 -16.75
CA SER A 140 -5.41 -1.65 -15.92
C SER A 140 -6.25 -1.49 -14.64
N PRO A 141 -6.91 -2.54 -14.14
CA PRO A 141 -7.85 -2.43 -13.01
C PRO A 141 -7.22 -1.97 -11.68
N VAL A 142 -5.93 -1.65 -11.62
CA VAL A 142 -5.15 -1.40 -10.39
C VAL A 142 -5.30 0.03 -9.83
N VAL A 143 -5.73 1.02 -10.63
CA VAL A 143 -5.67 2.44 -10.21
C VAL A 143 -6.83 2.86 -9.29
N MET A 144 -8.05 2.40 -9.55
CA MET A 144 -9.22 2.71 -8.72
C MET A 144 -9.05 2.32 -7.25
N PRO A 145 -8.62 1.08 -6.92
CA PRO A 145 -8.45 0.63 -5.55
C PRO A 145 -7.45 1.47 -4.76
N GLN A 146 -6.36 1.91 -5.40
CA GLN A 146 -5.27 2.63 -4.75
C GLN A 146 -5.68 4.03 -4.28
N VAL A 147 -6.67 4.67 -4.90
CA VAL A 147 -7.11 6.03 -4.51
C VAL A 147 -8.09 5.98 -3.33
N THR A 148 -9.06 5.07 -3.36
CA THR A 148 -10.02 4.87 -2.27
C THR A 148 -9.37 4.26 -1.03
N THR A 149 -8.43 3.32 -1.18
CA THR A 149 -7.73 2.75 -0.02
C THR A 149 -6.58 3.61 0.49
N ALA A 150 -5.81 4.34 -0.34
CA ALA A 150 -4.74 5.21 0.18
C ALA A 150 -5.27 6.30 1.14
N THR A 151 -6.56 6.63 1.05
CA THR A 151 -7.25 7.53 2.00
C THR A 151 -7.87 6.79 3.19
N CYS A 152 -8.33 5.55 3.04
CA CYS A 152 -8.96 4.76 4.12
C CYS A 152 -8.01 3.87 4.95
N GLY A 153 -6.92 3.37 4.38
CA GLY A 153 -5.96 2.45 5.01
C GLY A 153 -5.35 2.99 6.31
N PRO A 154 -4.83 4.23 6.32
CA PRO A 154 -4.33 4.86 7.55
C PRO A 154 -5.40 5.03 8.64
N THR A 155 -6.67 5.19 8.25
CA THR A 155 -7.81 5.31 9.18
C THR A 155 -8.17 3.96 9.79
N CYS A 156 -8.21 2.90 8.97
CA CYS A 156 -8.44 1.52 9.42
C CYS A 156 -7.35 1.07 10.42
N TRP A 157 -6.08 1.39 10.14
CA TRP A 157 -4.95 1.12 11.05
C TRP A 157 -5.08 1.83 12.41
N ARG A 158 -5.53 3.10 12.42
CA ARG A 158 -5.70 3.88 13.65
C ARG A 158 -6.88 3.41 14.50
N GLN A 159 -7.87 2.77 13.88
CA GLN A 159 -9.07 2.28 14.56
C GLN A 159 -8.90 0.87 15.15
N MET A 160 -7.79 0.17 14.89
CA MET A 160 -7.54 -1.11 15.56
C MET A 160 -7.33 -0.94 17.07
N PRO A 161 -7.88 -1.83 17.92
CA PRO A 161 -7.71 -1.76 19.35
C PRO A 161 -6.24 -1.98 19.73
N SER A 162 -5.54 -0.89 20.02
CA SER A 162 -4.30 -0.66 20.78
C SER A 162 -3.15 -1.69 20.67
N ARG A 163 -1.91 -1.16 20.63
CA ARG A 163 -0.57 -1.76 20.83
C ARG A 163 -0.41 -3.18 21.45
N ALA A 164 -1.36 -3.70 22.23
CA ALA A 164 -1.37 -5.02 22.85
C ALA A 164 -1.38 -6.21 21.87
N LEU A 165 -2.07 -6.10 20.72
CA LEU A 165 -2.05 -7.16 19.69
C LEU A 165 -0.68 -7.27 18.98
N ARG A 166 0.05 -6.16 18.83
CA ARG A 166 1.39 -6.13 18.21
C ARG A 166 2.42 -6.91 19.02
N LYS A 167 2.30 -6.93 20.36
CA LYS A 167 3.22 -7.65 21.25
C LYS A 167 2.98 -9.16 21.29
N ARG A 168 1.75 -9.64 21.03
CA ARG A 168 1.44 -11.08 21.12
C ARG A 168 1.89 -11.88 19.89
N ALA A 169 1.92 -11.26 18.71
CA ALA A 169 2.35 -11.92 17.47
C ALA A 169 3.80 -12.46 17.50
N PHE A 170 4.66 -11.90 18.35
CA PHE A 170 6.07 -12.31 18.47
C PHE A 170 6.43 -13.02 19.80
N SER A 171 5.50 -13.20 20.73
CA SER A 171 5.82 -13.75 22.06
C SER A 171 5.92 -15.28 22.16
N THR A 172 5.69 -16.03 21.08
CA THR A 172 5.56 -17.51 21.13
C THR A 172 6.75 -18.30 20.59
N VAL A 173 7.94 -17.72 20.42
CA VAL A 173 9.15 -18.52 20.12
C VAL A 173 10.28 -18.15 21.08
N LYS A 174 10.19 -18.66 22.31
CA LYS A 174 11.40 -19.01 23.08
C LYS A 174 11.71 -20.47 22.76
N PRO A 175 12.89 -20.81 22.20
CA PRO A 175 13.30 -22.20 22.12
C PRO A 175 13.55 -22.68 23.55
N ASP A 176 12.76 -23.64 24.01
CA ASP A 176 12.94 -24.21 25.34
C ASP A 176 14.24 -25.02 25.33
N SER A 177 15.24 -24.52 26.04
CA SER A 177 16.48 -25.22 26.28
C SER A 177 16.25 -26.17 27.45
N ARG A 178 15.98 -27.45 27.16
CA ARG A 178 16.30 -28.67 27.94
C ARG A 178 15.32 -29.80 27.63
N SER A 179 15.80 -30.86 26.99
CA SER A 179 16.05 -32.16 27.64
C SER A 179 16.28 -33.23 26.58
N SER A 180 17.55 -33.59 26.44
CA SER A 180 17.97 -34.92 26.01
C SER A 180 17.42 -35.95 26.99
N THR A 181 16.45 -36.79 26.58
CA THR A 181 16.22 -38.12 27.17
C THR A 181 15.48 -39.01 26.16
N THR A 182 16.23 -39.97 25.62
CA THR A 182 15.88 -41.39 25.42
C THR A 182 14.39 -41.76 25.34
N PHE A 183 13.94 -42.23 24.17
CA PHE A 183 13.64 -43.64 23.86
C PHE A 183 13.47 -43.81 22.35
#